data_AF-A0A354FW68-F1
#
_entry.id   AF-A0A354FW68-F1
#
_cell.length_a   1.000
_cell.length_b   1.000
_cell.length_c   1.000
_cell.angle_alpha   90.00
_cell.angle_beta   90.00
_cell.angle_gamma   90.00
#
_symmetry.space_group_name_H-M   'P 1'
#
loop_
_entity.id
_entity.type
_entity.pdbx_description
1 polymer ?
#
loop_
_entity_poly.entity_id
_entity_poly.type
_entity_poly.pdbx_seq_one_letter_code
_entity_poly.pdbx_strand_id
1 'polypeptide(L)'
;MILSPIAHAGLLGSWILNKKNFTDQKFNPAGEAQEAPEFDTDGNLVFSSKQHVLLPEESAKKLPLQNFAIEARVRIDQAQKWGSILSYSQDNGSYERGWILGYNGSRFSFRLSTGDRLLEVVAPEPFEPGEWHHLFATYDGKKMSLHLNGRLVSSRVVTGPVVLPDIPTPFVIGAYKDKDEFYPINGRIELLQFHDSLPTRKELAIIAKEFAVVSFSVRPAVRFLSPGKALLFWEASHPGKAVIGYGTNRKLGNIVESKSEGLRHEVILDNLKSHTRYSYRISSNTENGEKFSPLYEFDTSMNYMPAPTPESGHPLAKTYLQDLPAQPGFAIIVGLTDGSLAKAIASQSKLNVTAFDDDLEKVNALRKELTNSGIHGSRITVLHLPNLKDVPLTSCVGNLVCTERETPPCSASELSRLTRPKGRTVLPDGTLNTRLPIPGSGEWTHQYGPPSNTTYSNERLGGAQAVDELELQWIGRPGANFGIDRQPRMSAPLATNGRMYHQGLNRLMALDAYNGQILWDMEIPDLRRVNVPHDSANWCADDSKLYVAVKDLLWVLDGATGKRVSTLKLTSSHRETHDWGFIAQEGDNVIGSSVRLGAEFKKYFGDAWYDKVGR
;
A
#
# COMPACT_ATOMS: atom_id res chain seq x y z
N MET A 1 20.69 -10.09 20.44
CA MET A 1 21.04 -9.66 21.81
C MET A 1 19.95 -10.21 22.72
N ILE A 2 20.26 -11.16 23.60
CA ILE A 2 19.28 -11.76 24.52
C ILE A 2 18.92 -10.68 25.54
N LEU A 3 17.69 -10.19 25.50
CA LEU A 3 17.22 -9.18 26.43
C LEU A 3 16.98 -9.84 27.79
N SER A 4 17.37 -9.16 28.86
CA SER A 4 17.08 -9.65 30.21
C SER A 4 15.57 -9.67 30.41
N PRO A 5 14.98 -10.78 30.89
CA PRO A 5 13.56 -10.83 31.21
C PRO A 5 13.24 -9.71 32.20
N ILE A 6 12.11 -9.03 31.98
CA ILE A 6 11.63 -8.03 32.93
C ILE A 6 11.36 -8.76 34.23
N ALA A 7 11.93 -8.28 35.33
CA ALA A 7 11.70 -8.86 36.64
C ALA A 7 10.25 -8.60 37.08
N HIS A 8 9.33 -9.46 36.64
CA HIS A 8 7.94 -9.44 37.06
C HIS A 8 7.75 -10.25 38.34
N ALA A 9 6.94 -9.73 39.26
CA ALA A 9 6.68 -10.37 40.55
C ALA A 9 5.89 -11.68 40.39
N GLY A 10 5.76 -12.44 41.48
CA GLY A 10 4.80 -13.54 41.55
C GLY A 10 5.12 -14.76 40.68
N LEU A 11 6.37 -14.94 40.25
CA LEU A 11 6.76 -16.01 39.34
C LEU A 11 6.50 -17.41 39.95
N LEU A 12 5.61 -18.18 39.31
CA LEU A 12 5.27 -19.57 39.67
C LEU A 12 5.88 -20.60 38.72
N GLY A 13 6.10 -20.22 37.46
CA GLY A 13 6.71 -21.07 36.44
C GLY A 13 7.47 -20.24 35.42
N SER A 14 8.65 -20.72 35.01
CA SER A 14 9.47 -20.08 33.99
C SER A 14 10.06 -21.13 33.07
N TRP A 15 9.76 -21.01 31.78
CA TRP A 15 10.21 -21.88 30.72
C TRP A 15 10.95 -21.02 29.70
N ILE A 16 12.25 -21.24 29.56
CA ILE A 16 13.09 -20.56 28.57
C ILE A 16 13.49 -21.59 27.53
N LEU A 17 12.93 -21.50 26.32
CA LEU A 17 12.98 -22.57 25.34
C LEU A 17 14.18 -22.41 24.40
N ASN A 18 15.37 -22.45 24.99
CA ASN A 18 16.62 -22.38 24.25
C ASN A 18 17.50 -23.61 24.47
N LYS A 19 18.51 -23.78 23.61
CA LYS A 19 19.41 -24.93 23.60
C LYS A 19 20.04 -25.28 24.95
N LYS A 20 20.25 -24.30 25.85
CA LYS A 20 20.90 -24.52 27.15
C LYS A 20 20.00 -25.26 28.15
N ASN A 21 18.69 -25.25 27.92
CA ASN A 21 17.70 -25.88 28.80
C ASN A 21 17.22 -27.24 28.29
N PHE A 22 17.84 -27.76 27.23
CA PHE A 22 17.56 -29.10 26.70
C PHE A 22 18.77 -30.01 26.83
N THR A 23 18.52 -31.23 27.32
CA THR A 23 19.44 -32.37 27.22
C THR A 23 18.68 -33.50 26.55
N ASP A 24 19.03 -33.82 25.30
CA ASP A 24 18.22 -34.64 24.42
C ASP A 24 16.79 -34.08 24.32
N GLN A 25 15.77 -34.88 24.62
CA GLN A 25 14.36 -34.43 24.66
C GLN A 25 13.94 -33.84 26.01
N LYS A 26 14.74 -33.98 27.07
CA LYS A 26 14.38 -33.48 28.40
C LYS A 26 14.54 -31.97 28.48
N PHE A 27 13.51 -31.29 28.99
CA PHE A 27 13.45 -29.85 29.15
C PHE A 27 13.50 -29.44 30.63
N ASN A 28 14.42 -28.54 30.98
CA ASN A 28 14.54 -27.99 32.33
C ASN A 28 13.66 -26.73 32.51
N PRO A 29 12.98 -26.53 33.65
CA PRO A 29 13.09 -27.31 34.89
C PRO A 29 12.27 -28.62 34.92
N ALA A 30 11.23 -28.75 34.10
CA ALA A 30 10.48 -29.99 33.94
C ALA A 30 9.67 -29.98 32.65
N GLY A 31 9.86 -30.99 31.80
CA GLY A 31 9.11 -31.20 30.57
C GLY A 31 9.86 -32.07 29.57
N GLU A 32 9.21 -32.40 28.47
CA GLU A 32 9.76 -33.25 27.42
C GLU A 32 9.34 -32.78 26.02
N ALA A 33 10.33 -32.50 25.17
CA ALA A 33 10.14 -32.29 23.74
C ALA A 33 9.72 -33.59 23.05
N GLN A 34 8.71 -33.50 22.19
CA GLN A 34 8.09 -34.70 21.60
C GLN A 34 8.73 -35.15 20.28
N GLU A 35 9.61 -34.33 19.70
CA GLU A 35 10.54 -34.66 18.62
C GLU A 35 11.97 -34.32 19.08
N ALA A 36 12.98 -34.68 18.29
CA ALA A 36 14.35 -34.25 18.54
C ALA A 36 14.44 -32.70 18.46
N PRO A 37 14.90 -31.99 19.52
CA PRO A 37 14.94 -30.53 19.51
C PRO A 37 15.89 -29.97 18.45
N GLU A 38 15.34 -29.16 17.54
CA GLU A 38 16.12 -28.34 16.62
C GLU A 38 16.11 -26.88 17.09
N PHE A 39 17.24 -26.19 16.90
CA PHE A 39 17.41 -24.82 17.38
C PHE A 39 17.79 -23.87 16.23
N ASP A 40 17.28 -22.65 16.27
CA ASP A 40 17.67 -21.61 15.31
C ASP A 40 19.04 -20.99 15.65
N THR A 41 19.46 -20.00 14.85
CA THR A 41 20.75 -19.33 15.00
C THR A 41 20.90 -18.58 16.33
N ASP A 42 19.79 -18.17 16.95
CA ASP A 42 19.76 -17.53 18.27
C ASP A 42 19.66 -18.56 19.41
N GLY A 43 19.56 -19.84 19.06
CA GLY A 43 19.49 -20.96 19.98
C GLY A 43 18.08 -21.24 20.52
N ASN A 44 17.03 -20.65 19.93
CA ASN A 44 15.64 -20.89 20.32
C ASN A 44 15.12 -22.20 19.71
N LEU A 45 14.30 -22.93 20.45
CA LEU A 45 13.64 -24.15 19.96
C LEU A 45 12.77 -23.82 18.75
N VAL A 46 12.93 -24.58 17.68
CA VAL A 46 12.10 -24.52 16.48
C VAL A 46 10.89 -25.41 16.67
N PHE A 47 9.71 -24.81 16.75
CA PHE A 47 8.45 -25.53 16.64
C PHE A 47 8.09 -25.69 15.17
N SER A 48 8.06 -26.93 14.71
CA SER A 48 7.65 -27.30 13.35
C SER A 48 7.16 -28.75 13.34
N SER A 49 6.45 -29.14 12.28
CA SER A 49 5.93 -30.50 12.12
C SER A 49 5.06 -30.92 13.31
N LYS A 50 5.52 -31.83 14.16
CA LYS A 50 4.80 -32.30 15.36
C LYS A 50 5.46 -31.87 16.68
N GLN A 51 6.49 -31.04 16.61
CA GLN A 51 7.24 -30.64 17.79
C GLN A 51 6.38 -29.81 18.74
N HIS A 52 6.34 -30.24 20.00
CA HIS A 52 5.75 -29.54 21.14
C HIS A 52 6.46 -30.01 22.41
N VAL A 53 6.26 -29.28 23.52
CA VAL A 53 6.79 -29.68 24.83
C VAL A 53 5.63 -30.03 25.76
N LEU A 54 5.67 -31.25 26.31
CA LEU A 54 4.74 -31.67 27.36
C LEU A 54 5.34 -31.33 28.72
N LEU A 55 4.53 -30.71 29.57
CA LEU A 55 4.84 -30.40 30.96
C LEU A 55 4.10 -31.39 31.87
N PRO A 56 4.58 -31.63 33.10
CA PRO A 56 3.87 -32.50 34.04
C PRO A 56 2.49 -31.94 34.38
N GLU A 57 1.43 -32.72 34.14
CA GLU A 57 0.03 -32.32 34.37
C GLU A 57 -0.22 -31.79 35.79
N GLU A 58 0.37 -32.43 36.80
CA GLU A 58 0.25 -32.04 38.21
C GLU A 58 0.80 -30.64 38.51
N SER A 59 1.65 -30.09 37.63
CA SER A 59 2.13 -28.72 37.76
C SER A 59 1.05 -27.71 37.38
N ALA A 60 0.21 -28.01 36.38
CA ALA A 60 -0.88 -27.13 35.97
C ALA A 60 -1.97 -27.02 37.05
N LYS A 61 -2.27 -28.13 37.74
CA LYS A 61 -3.27 -28.19 38.83
C LYS A 61 -2.91 -27.34 40.06
N LYS A 62 -1.64 -26.94 40.19
CA LYS A 62 -1.15 -26.09 41.30
C LYS A 62 -1.20 -24.59 40.97
N LEU A 63 -1.52 -24.23 39.72
CA LEU A 63 -1.56 -22.83 39.30
C LEU A 63 -2.83 -22.13 39.84
N PRO A 64 -2.75 -20.83 40.16
CA PRO A 64 -3.88 -20.08 40.69
C PRO A 64 -5.03 -19.97 39.67
N LEU A 65 -6.26 -20.07 40.18
CA LEU A 65 -7.49 -20.09 39.36
C LEU A 65 -8.22 -18.74 39.29
N GLN A 66 -7.83 -17.76 40.11
CA GLN A 66 -8.57 -16.50 40.25
C GLN A 66 -7.73 -15.25 39.99
N ASN A 67 -6.41 -15.32 40.11
CA ASN A 67 -5.55 -14.18 39.81
C ASN A 67 -4.23 -14.66 39.25
N PHE A 68 -3.97 -14.36 37.97
CA PHE A 68 -2.73 -14.75 37.32
C PHE A 68 -2.42 -13.96 36.06
N ALA A 69 -1.16 -14.05 35.65
CA ALA A 69 -0.69 -13.60 34.34
C ALA A 69 0.15 -14.68 33.66
N ILE A 70 -0.01 -14.82 32.35
CA ILE A 70 0.84 -15.62 31.47
C ILE A 70 1.61 -14.64 30.59
N GLU A 71 2.93 -14.65 30.72
CA GLU A 71 3.86 -13.88 29.88
C GLU A 71 4.43 -14.78 28.79
N ALA A 72 4.47 -14.28 27.54
CA ALA A 72 5.11 -14.99 26.45
C ALA A 72 5.88 -14.04 25.53
N ARG A 73 7.09 -14.45 25.12
CA ARG A 73 7.81 -13.87 23.97
C ARG A 73 7.85 -14.91 22.86
N VAL A 74 7.11 -14.64 21.78
CA VAL A 74 6.78 -15.61 20.74
C VAL A 74 6.94 -15.02 19.34
N ARG A 75 7.34 -15.87 18.39
CA ARG A 75 7.36 -15.59 16.96
C ARG A 75 6.61 -16.71 16.25
N ILE A 76 5.48 -16.38 15.63
CA ILE A 76 4.71 -17.35 14.82
C ILE A 76 5.14 -17.17 13.37
N ASP A 77 5.69 -18.22 12.75
CA ASP A 77 6.23 -18.16 11.39
C ASP A 77 5.20 -18.54 10.32
N GLN A 78 4.09 -19.16 10.71
CA GLN A 78 2.97 -19.49 9.84
C GLN A 78 1.64 -19.35 10.58
N ALA A 79 0.73 -18.54 10.04
CA ALA A 79 -0.63 -18.45 10.54
C ALA A 79 -1.42 -19.73 10.21
N GLN A 80 -2.30 -20.15 11.11
CA GLN A 80 -3.16 -21.32 10.97
C GLN A 80 -4.44 -21.14 11.78
N LYS A 81 -5.49 -21.89 11.45
CA LYS A 81 -6.81 -21.71 12.07
C LYS A 81 -6.78 -21.83 13.60
N TRP A 82 -5.99 -22.76 14.15
CA TRP A 82 -5.85 -22.95 15.59
C TRP A 82 -4.39 -23.16 15.97
N GLY A 83 -3.91 -22.45 16.98
CA GLY A 83 -2.60 -22.69 17.58
C GLY A 83 -2.56 -22.24 19.03
N SER A 84 -1.77 -22.93 19.85
CA SER A 84 -1.57 -22.60 21.26
C SER A 84 -0.09 -22.42 21.56
N ILE A 85 0.20 -21.39 22.35
CA ILE A 85 1.52 -21.06 22.85
C ILE A 85 1.73 -21.80 24.18
N LEU A 86 0.76 -21.71 25.09
CA LEU A 86 0.71 -22.43 26.36
C LEU A 86 -0.76 -22.75 26.69
N SER A 87 -1.07 -24.00 27.00
CA SER A 87 -2.44 -24.39 27.36
C SER A 87 -2.49 -25.57 28.32
N TYR A 88 -3.52 -25.55 29.16
CA TYR A 88 -4.03 -26.69 29.91
C TYR A 88 -5.55 -26.67 29.79
N SER A 89 -6.10 -27.34 28.78
CA SER A 89 -7.50 -27.24 28.40
C SER A 89 -8.03 -28.48 27.69
N GLN A 90 -9.36 -28.61 27.68
CA GLN A 90 -10.11 -29.54 26.85
C GLN A 90 -11.18 -28.74 26.11
N ASP A 91 -11.33 -28.94 24.80
CA ASP A 91 -12.33 -28.29 23.94
C ASP A 91 -13.08 -29.34 23.10
N ASN A 92 -13.74 -30.29 23.80
CA ASN A 92 -14.31 -31.47 23.18
C ASN A 92 -15.84 -31.34 23.06
N GLY A 93 -16.29 -30.59 22.06
CA GLY A 93 -17.71 -30.38 21.79
C GLY A 93 -18.38 -29.48 22.83
N SER A 94 -19.14 -30.06 23.77
CA SER A 94 -19.77 -29.28 24.86
C SER A 94 -18.91 -29.25 26.14
N TYR A 95 -17.83 -30.03 26.19
CA TYR A 95 -16.93 -30.08 27.32
C TYR A 95 -15.74 -29.15 27.07
N GLU A 96 -15.87 -27.92 27.59
CA GLU A 96 -14.88 -26.85 27.41
C GLU A 96 -14.36 -26.35 28.76
N ARG A 97 -13.11 -26.71 29.11
CA ARG A 97 -12.53 -26.46 30.44
C ARG A 97 -11.06 -26.02 30.33
N GLY A 98 -10.56 -25.32 31.35
CA GLY A 98 -9.17 -24.86 31.42
C GLY A 98 -8.92 -23.52 30.74
N TRP A 99 -7.72 -23.34 30.20
CA TRP A 99 -7.27 -22.07 29.61
C TRP A 99 -6.25 -22.29 28.47
N ILE A 100 -6.24 -21.34 27.52
CA ILE A 100 -5.38 -21.35 26.32
C ILE A 100 -4.87 -19.93 26.07
N LEU A 101 -3.55 -19.74 26.06
CA LEU A 101 -2.91 -18.61 25.41
C LEU A 101 -2.46 -19.07 24.02
N GLY A 102 -3.05 -18.49 22.97
CA GLY A 102 -2.85 -18.98 21.61
C GLY A 102 -3.21 -17.97 20.54
N TYR A 103 -3.68 -18.48 19.40
CA TYR A 103 -4.15 -17.68 18.29
C TYR A 103 -5.16 -18.44 17.42
N ASN A 104 -5.99 -17.68 16.72
CA ASN A 104 -6.92 -18.17 15.70
C ASN A 104 -6.67 -17.43 14.39
N GLY A 105 -6.35 -18.18 13.33
CA GLY A 105 -5.89 -17.62 12.06
C GLY A 105 -4.58 -16.86 12.26
N SER A 106 -4.63 -15.54 12.09
CA SER A 106 -3.50 -14.65 12.34
C SER A 106 -3.71 -13.74 13.54
N ARG A 107 -4.61 -14.05 14.48
CA ARG A 107 -4.91 -13.17 15.63
C ARG A 107 -4.63 -13.88 16.94
N PHE A 108 -3.79 -13.28 17.78
CA PHE A 108 -3.57 -13.79 19.14
C PHE A 108 -4.86 -13.76 19.95
N SER A 109 -5.07 -14.77 20.77
CA SER A 109 -6.22 -14.89 21.64
C SER A 109 -5.87 -15.49 22.99
N PHE A 110 -6.71 -15.19 23.97
CA PHE A 110 -6.67 -15.80 25.28
C PHE A 110 -8.05 -16.35 25.60
N ARG A 111 -8.10 -17.63 25.99
CA ARG A 111 -9.33 -18.34 26.37
C ARG A 111 -9.22 -18.85 27.79
N LEU A 112 -10.32 -18.79 28.53
CA LEU A 112 -10.46 -19.51 29.79
C LEU A 112 -11.92 -19.85 30.06
N SER A 113 -12.17 -20.87 30.88
CA SER A 113 -13.50 -21.27 31.30
C SER A 113 -13.69 -21.03 32.80
N THR A 114 -14.76 -20.33 33.19
CA THR A 114 -15.21 -20.21 34.60
C THR A 114 -16.53 -20.95 34.84
N GLY A 115 -16.93 -21.81 33.91
CA GLY A 115 -18.22 -22.49 33.89
C GLY A 115 -18.27 -23.49 32.75
N ASP A 116 -19.30 -23.41 31.90
CA ASP A 116 -19.56 -24.44 30.90
C ASP A 116 -18.83 -24.29 29.56
N ARG A 117 -18.27 -23.11 29.27
CA ARG A 117 -17.64 -22.82 27.98
C ARG A 117 -16.34 -22.03 28.10
N LEU A 118 -15.44 -22.18 27.14
CA LEU A 118 -14.27 -21.33 26.96
C LEU A 118 -14.72 -19.96 26.45
N LEU A 119 -14.41 -18.92 27.22
CA LEU A 119 -14.64 -17.54 26.85
C LEU A 119 -13.35 -16.98 26.27
N GLU A 120 -13.46 -16.28 25.14
CA GLU A 120 -12.31 -15.78 24.39
C GLU A 120 -12.23 -14.24 24.40
N VAL A 121 -11.00 -13.73 24.47
CA VAL A 121 -10.64 -12.39 24.01
C VAL A 121 -9.64 -12.51 22.86
N VAL A 122 -9.87 -11.77 21.78
CA VAL A 122 -9.06 -11.83 20.55
C VAL A 122 -8.46 -10.46 20.26
N ALA A 123 -7.22 -10.44 19.80
CA ALA A 123 -6.58 -9.24 19.28
C ALA A 123 -7.35 -8.71 18.04
N PRO A 124 -7.62 -7.39 17.97
CA PRO A 124 -8.35 -6.78 16.86
C PRO A 124 -7.51 -6.69 15.57
N GLU A 125 -6.20 -6.81 15.68
CA GLU A 125 -5.26 -6.79 14.55
C GLU A 125 -4.59 -8.16 14.38
N PRO A 126 -4.33 -8.58 13.15
CA PRO A 126 -3.54 -9.78 12.91
C PRO A 126 -2.06 -9.54 13.26
N PHE A 127 -1.37 -10.59 13.72
CA PHE A 127 0.09 -10.61 13.79
C PHE A 127 0.70 -10.85 12.41
N GLU A 128 1.94 -10.41 12.24
CA GLU A 128 2.72 -10.65 11.04
C GLU A 128 3.61 -11.88 11.21
N PRO A 129 3.51 -12.90 10.33
CA PRO A 129 4.36 -14.07 10.44
C PRO A 129 5.87 -13.76 10.43
N GLY A 130 6.60 -14.33 11.38
CA GLY A 130 8.04 -14.10 11.56
C GLY A 130 8.40 -12.87 12.39
N GLU A 131 7.43 -12.10 12.88
CA GLU A 131 7.69 -11.03 13.86
C GLU A 131 7.66 -11.57 15.29
N TRP A 132 8.59 -11.10 16.12
CA TRP A 132 8.53 -11.32 17.55
C TRP A 132 7.44 -10.45 18.18
N HIS A 133 6.67 -11.04 19.07
CA HIS A 133 5.64 -10.40 19.86
C HIS A 133 5.83 -10.71 21.34
N HIS A 134 5.45 -9.75 22.18
CA HIS A 134 5.32 -9.94 23.62
C HIS A 134 3.84 -9.97 24.01
N LEU A 135 3.44 -10.96 24.80
CA LEU A 135 2.07 -11.19 25.23
C LEU A 135 1.98 -11.23 26.74
N PHE A 136 0.94 -10.58 27.26
CA PHE A 136 0.44 -10.81 28.63
C PHE A 136 -1.05 -11.16 28.58
N ALA A 137 -1.37 -12.43 28.84
CA ALA A 137 -2.73 -12.84 29.16
C ALA A 137 -2.93 -12.74 30.67
N THR A 138 -3.98 -12.04 31.09
CA THR A 138 -4.19 -11.67 32.50
C THR A 138 -5.61 -12.00 32.92
N TYR A 139 -5.78 -12.50 34.14
CA TYR A 139 -7.07 -12.78 34.74
C TYR A 139 -7.05 -12.34 36.21
N ASP A 140 -8.01 -11.51 36.61
CA ASP A 140 -8.12 -10.97 37.99
C ASP A 140 -9.32 -11.53 38.78
N GLY A 141 -9.98 -12.56 38.24
CA GLY A 141 -11.14 -13.22 38.85
C GLY A 141 -12.48 -12.55 38.49
N LYS A 142 -12.42 -11.38 37.84
CA LYS A 142 -13.57 -10.61 37.35
C LYS A 142 -13.46 -10.23 35.87
N LYS A 143 -12.25 -10.24 35.33
CA LYS A 143 -11.93 -9.78 33.99
C LYS A 143 -10.73 -10.54 33.44
N MET A 144 -10.87 -11.00 32.20
CA MET A 144 -9.76 -11.49 31.40
C MET A 144 -9.32 -10.42 30.39
N SER A 145 -8.02 -10.29 30.19
CA SER A 145 -7.40 -9.25 29.37
C SER A 145 -6.22 -9.80 28.59
N LEU A 146 -6.07 -9.38 27.34
CA LEU A 146 -4.92 -9.66 26.50
C LEU A 146 -4.16 -8.37 26.21
N HIS A 147 -2.89 -8.35 26.56
CA HIS A 147 -1.96 -7.29 26.19
C HIS A 147 -1.00 -7.83 25.13
N LEU A 148 -0.80 -7.05 24.06
CA LEU A 148 0.13 -7.34 22.98
C LEU A 148 1.14 -6.19 22.91
N ASN A 149 2.42 -6.52 22.94
CA ASN A 149 3.53 -5.57 22.87
C ASN A 149 3.36 -4.43 23.90
N GLY A 150 2.99 -4.79 25.14
CA GLY A 150 2.79 -3.84 26.25
C GLY A 150 1.49 -3.02 26.21
N ARG A 151 0.61 -3.23 25.22
CA ARG A 151 -0.67 -2.50 25.08
C ARG A 151 -1.85 -3.43 25.31
N LEU A 152 -2.84 -3.01 26.11
CA LEU A 152 -4.11 -3.73 26.23
C LEU A 152 -4.84 -3.71 24.88
N VAL A 153 -5.08 -4.88 24.28
CA VAL A 153 -5.71 -4.99 22.96
C VAL A 153 -7.13 -5.54 23.01
N SER A 154 -7.47 -6.32 24.03
CA SER A 154 -8.80 -6.90 24.17
C SER A 154 -9.06 -7.27 25.62
N SER A 155 -10.31 -7.18 26.05
CA SER A 155 -10.69 -7.59 27.40
C SER A 155 -12.18 -7.89 27.51
N ARG A 156 -12.54 -8.72 28.49
CA ARG A 156 -13.93 -9.15 28.74
C ARG A 156 -14.16 -9.39 30.23
N VAL A 157 -15.33 -8.99 30.73
CA VAL A 157 -15.78 -9.33 32.08
C VAL A 157 -16.12 -10.82 32.13
N VAL A 158 -15.45 -11.54 33.02
CA VAL A 158 -15.61 -12.97 33.28
C VAL A 158 -15.35 -13.17 34.76
N THR A 159 -16.35 -13.65 35.50
CA THR A 159 -16.27 -13.77 36.96
C THR A 159 -16.20 -15.22 37.41
N GLY A 160 -15.42 -15.48 38.47
CA GLY A 160 -15.34 -16.79 39.14
C GLY A 160 -13.97 -17.46 38.98
N PRO A 161 -13.70 -18.57 39.69
CA PRO A 161 -12.49 -19.33 39.47
C PRO A 161 -12.50 -20.00 38.10
N VAL A 162 -11.32 -20.15 37.49
CA VAL A 162 -11.15 -21.01 36.31
C VAL A 162 -11.52 -22.45 36.68
N VAL A 163 -12.34 -23.09 35.86
CA VAL A 163 -12.72 -24.50 36.00
C VAL A 163 -11.74 -25.32 35.18
N LEU A 164 -10.88 -26.08 35.86
CA LEU A 164 -9.95 -26.99 35.21
C LEU A 164 -10.66 -28.26 34.71
N PRO A 165 -10.10 -28.95 33.69
CA PRO A 165 -10.60 -30.26 33.29
C PRO A 165 -10.46 -31.30 34.42
N ASP A 166 -11.44 -32.19 34.54
CA ASP A 166 -11.48 -33.32 35.47
C ASP A 166 -11.08 -34.67 34.82
N ILE A 167 -10.58 -34.61 33.58
CA ILE A 167 -10.06 -35.74 32.81
C ILE A 167 -8.56 -35.55 32.51
N PRO A 168 -7.80 -36.61 32.20
CA PRO A 168 -6.39 -36.50 31.81
C PRO A 168 -6.21 -35.49 30.68
N THR A 169 -5.39 -34.47 30.93
CA THR A 169 -5.26 -33.32 30.04
C THR A 169 -3.79 -32.96 29.83
N PRO A 170 -3.33 -32.77 28.58
CA PRO A 170 -1.96 -32.36 28.32
C PRO A 170 -1.74 -30.91 28.77
N PHE A 171 -0.72 -30.69 29.61
CA PHE A 171 -0.17 -29.36 29.82
C PHE A 171 0.93 -29.13 28.79
N VAL A 172 0.69 -28.24 27.82
CA VAL A 172 1.47 -28.20 26.57
C VAL A 172 1.98 -26.81 26.24
N ILE A 173 3.22 -26.75 25.75
CA ILE A 173 3.81 -25.58 25.08
C ILE A 173 3.92 -25.86 23.58
N GLY A 174 3.49 -24.88 22.78
CA GLY A 174 3.71 -24.87 21.33
C GLY A 174 2.79 -25.79 20.51
N ALA A 175 1.68 -26.24 21.08
CA ALA A 175 0.62 -26.91 20.32
C ALA A 175 -0.73 -26.67 20.98
N TYR A 176 -1.76 -26.43 20.16
CA TYR A 176 -3.13 -26.65 20.59
C TYR A 176 -3.33 -28.16 20.68
N LYS A 177 -3.55 -28.69 21.87
CA LYS A 177 -3.67 -30.13 22.08
C LYS A 177 -4.65 -30.42 23.20
N ASP A 178 -5.65 -31.21 22.90
CA ASP A 178 -6.57 -31.81 23.88
C ASP A 178 -6.70 -33.32 23.59
N LYS A 179 -7.86 -33.92 23.86
CA LYS A 179 -8.07 -35.36 23.71
C LYS A 179 -8.06 -35.82 22.25
N ASP A 180 -8.67 -35.04 21.35
CA ASP A 180 -8.90 -35.42 19.95
C ASP A 180 -8.41 -34.38 18.94
N GLU A 181 -7.91 -33.23 19.40
CA GLU A 181 -7.29 -32.21 18.56
C GLU A 181 -5.78 -32.09 18.79
N PHE A 182 -5.05 -31.85 17.69
CA PHE A 182 -3.61 -31.58 17.72
C PHE A 182 -3.19 -30.64 16.58
N TYR A 183 -2.93 -29.38 16.93
CA TYR A 183 -2.45 -28.33 16.02
C TYR A 183 -1.14 -27.72 16.57
N PRO A 184 0.02 -28.31 16.24
CA PRO A 184 1.33 -27.76 16.60
C PRO A 184 1.55 -26.42 15.88
N ILE A 185 2.29 -25.51 16.52
CA ILE A 185 2.62 -24.23 15.90
C ILE A 185 3.83 -24.37 14.97
N ASN A 186 3.92 -23.47 13.99
CA ASN A 186 5.17 -23.22 13.28
C ASN A 186 5.73 -21.89 13.79
N GLY A 187 6.83 -21.93 14.53
CA GLY A 187 7.29 -20.73 15.25
C GLY A 187 8.41 -20.99 16.25
N ARG A 188 8.76 -19.93 16.98
CA ARG A 188 9.72 -19.93 18.09
C ARG A 188 9.05 -19.32 19.32
N ILE A 189 9.31 -19.90 20.48
CA ILE A 189 8.97 -19.31 21.76
C ILE A 189 10.31 -19.13 22.47
N GLU A 190 10.63 -17.93 22.90
CA GLU A 190 11.86 -17.66 23.64
C GLU A 190 11.62 -17.83 25.14
N LEU A 191 10.52 -17.24 25.63
CA LEU A 191 10.18 -17.15 27.03
C LEU A 191 8.69 -17.43 27.23
N LEU A 192 8.39 -18.23 28.25
CA LEU A 192 7.07 -18.39 28.85
C LEU A 192 7.17 -18.31 30.36
N GLN A 193 6.34 -17.48 30.98
CA GLN A 193 6.28 -17.37 32.43
C GLN A 193 4.83 -17.33 32.91
N PHE A 194 4.59 -17.89 34.10
CA PHE A 194 3.29 -17.88 34.77
C PHE A 194 3.45 -17.21 36.12
N HIS A 195 2.58 -16.26 36.44
CA HIS A 195 2.66 -15.42 37.62
C HIS A 195 1.34 -15.40 38.39
N ASP A 196 1.40 -15.28 39.72
CA ASP A 196 0.24 -15.02 40.58
C ASP A 196 -0.07 -13.51 40.76
N SER A 197 0.74 -12.65 40.13
CA SER A 197 0.54 -11.21 40.07
C SER A 197 0.22 -10.73 38.65
N LEU A 198 -0.45 -9.59 38.56
CA LEU A 198 -0.74 -8.92 37.29
C LEU A 198 0.38 -7.94 36.93
N PRO A 199 0.68 -7.72 35.63
CA PRO A 199 1.68 -6.77 35.20
C PRO A 199 1.30 -5.34 35.59
N THR A 200 2.28 -4.62 36.12
CA THR A 200 2.16 -3.20 36.44
C THR A 200 2.16 -2.35 35.17
N ARG A 201 1.60 -1.14 35.28
CA ARG A 201 1.66 -0.15 34.18
C ARG A 201 3.10 0.18 33.75
N LYS A 202 4.05 0.13 34.68
CA LYS A 202 5.46 0.42 34.41
C LYS A 202 6.10 -0.69 33.56
N GLU A 203 5.84 -1.95 33.88
CA GLU A 203 6.34 -3.09 33.11
C GLU A 203 5.74 -3.08 31.70
N LEU A 204 4.43 -2.89 31.57
CA LEU A 204 3.76 -2.76 30.27
C LEU A 204 4.32 -1.59 29.43
N ALA A 205 4.65 -0.46 30.06
CA ALA A 205 5.25 0.68 29.37
C ALA A 205 6.68 0.39 28.87
N ILE A 206 7.48 -0.36 29.64
CA ILE A 206 8.83 -0.79 29.21
C ILE A 206 8.72 -1.68 27.97
N ILE A 207 7.81 -2.65 27.98
CA ILE A 207 7.56 -3.55 26.84
C ILE A 207 7.08 -2.74 25.63
N ALA A 208 6.12 -1.84 25.83
CA ALA A 208 5.60 -1.01 24.74
C ALA A 208 6.70 -0.16 24.08
N LYS A 209 7.68 0.30 24.86
CA LYS A 209 8.84 1.05 24.38
C LYS A 209 9.85 0.16 23.61
N GLU A 210 10.00 -1.09 24.02
CA GLU A 210 10.83 -2.07 23.33
C GLU A 210 10.26 -2.43 21.95
N PHE A 211 8.97 -2.76 21.90
CA PHE A 211 8.24 -3.14 20.69
C PHE A 211 7.72 -1.95 19.88
N ALA A 212 8.15 -0.73 20.21
CA ALA A 212 7.81 0.46 19.45
C ALA A 212 8.37 0.34 18.03
N VAL A 213 7.49 0.43 17.04
CA VAL A 213 7.86 0.53 15.62
C VAL A 213 8.20 1.96 15.24
N VAL A 214 8.92 2.14 14.14
CA VAL A 214 9.09 3.47 13.54
C VAL A 214 7.72 4.07 13.26
N SER A 215 7.48 5.24 13.83
CA SER A 215 6.27 6.02 13.59
C SER A 215 6.54 7.08 12.52
N PHE A 216 5.51 7.37 11.73
CA PHE A 216 5.59 8.30 10.62
C PHE A 216 4.56 9.40 10.78
N SER A 217 4.99 10.65 10.59
CA SER A 217 4.07 11.77 10.38
C SER A 217 3.27 11.54 9.10
N VAL A 218 3.93 11.10 8.02
CA VAL A 218 3.28 10.55 6.82
C VAL A 218 3.95 9.24 6.44
N ARG A 219 3.13 8.17 6.37
CA ARG A 219 3.58 6.82 6.04
C ARG A 219 4.24 6.77 4.66
N PRO A 220 5.14 5.80 4.43
CA PRO A 220 5.84 5.69 3.17
C PRO A 220 4.91 5.51 1.97
N ALA A 221 5.20 6.28 0.94
CA ALA A 221 4.48 6.36 -0.31
C ALA A 221 5.43 6.07 -1.48
N VAL A 222 4.88 5.52 -2.57
CA VAL A 222 5.65 5.07 -3.74
C VAL A 222 5.17 5.82 -4.98
N ARG A 223 6.10 6.30 -5.80
CA ARG A 223 5.82 6.83 -7.15
C ARG A 223 6.70 6.14 -8.17
N PHE A 224 6.14 5.64 -9.25
CA PHE A 224 6.94 5.06 -10.34
C PHE A 224 7.55 6.15 -11.22
N LEU A 225 8.85 6.06 -11.49
CA LEU A 225 9.59 7.04 -12.30
C LEU A 225 9.84 6.54 -13.73
N SER A 226 10.05 5.24 -13.86
CA SER A 226 10.18 4.47 -15.09
C SER A 226 10.00 2.99 -14.77
N PRO A 227 9.90 2.10 -15.76
CA PRO A 227 10.05 0.67 -15.50
C PRO A 227 11.39 0.40 -14.82
N GLY A 228 11.37 -0.46 -13.80
CA GLY A 228 12.53 -0.75 -12.97
C GLY A 228 12.89 0.27 -11.89
N LYS A 229 12.23 1.45 -11.84
CA LYS A 229 12.59 2.53 -10.92
C LYS A 229 11.38 3.13 -10.21
N ALA A 230 11.44 3.19 -8.89
CA ALA A 230 10.44 3.85 -8.06
C ALA A 230 11.08 4.81 -7.06
N LEU A 231 10.36 5.88 -6.72
CA LEU A 231 10.67 6.77 -5.61
C LEU A 231 9.85 6.34 -4.40
N LEU A 232 10.51 5.91 -3.33
CA LEU A 232 9.93 5.72 -2.02
C LEU A 232 10.16 6.99 -1.18
N PHE A 233 9.11 7.55 -0.58
CA PHE A 233 9.21 8.79 0.18
C PHE A 233 8.26 8.80 1.39
N TRP A 234 8.66 9.46 2.48
CA TRP A 234 7.88 9.53 3.72
C TRP A 234 8.25 10.76 4.55
N GLU A 235 7.44 11.05 5.58
CA GLU A 235 7.74 12.01 6.63
C GLU A 235 7.89 11.25 7.96
N ALA A 236 9.11 11.21 8.50
CA ALA A 236 9.41 10.64 9.79
C ALA A 236 8.78 11.49 10.91
N SER A 237 8.54 10.85 12.06
CA SER A 237 8.08 11.53 13.28
C SER A 237 9.19 12.32 13.98
N HIS A 238 10.45 11.98 13.72
CA HIS A 238 11.63 12.59 14.31
C HIS A 238 12.77 12.63 13.28
N PRO A 239 13.67 13.62 13.32
CA PRO A 239 14.84 13.65 12.45
C PRO A 239 15.79 12.49 12.76
N GLY A 240 16.46 11.97 11.74
CA GLY A 240 17.47 10.94 11.92
C GLY A 240 17.82 10.24 10.62
N LYS A 241 18.85 9.39 10.66
CA LYS A 241 19.18 8.51 9.54
C LYS A 241 18.12 7.44 9.37
N ALA A 242 17.93 7.01 8.13
CA ALA A 242 17.01 5.95 7.79
C ALA A 242 17.56 5.05 6.68
N VAL A 243 17.36 3.75 6.86
CA VAL A 243 17.78 2.71 5.92
C VAL A 243 16.55 1.93 5.46
N ILE A 244 16.47 1.63 4.18
CA ILE A 244 15.38 0.86 3.59
C ILE A 244 15.92 -0.51 3.19
N GLY A 245 15.33 -1.56 3.76
CA GLY A 245 15.47 -2.93 3.26
C GLY A 245 14.29 -3.26 2.35
N TYR A 246 14.53 -3.76 1.15
CA TYR A 246 13.46 -4.14 0.20
C TYR A 246 13.77 -5.41 -0.60
N GLY A 247 12.74 -6.15 -1.00
CA GLY A 247 12.89 -7.35 -1.82
C GLY A 247 11.56 -8.00 -2.18
N THR A 248 11.60 -9.05 -3.00
CA THR A 248 10.39 -9.80 -3.41
C THR A 248 9.92 -10.81 -2.37
N ASN A 249 10.53 -10.81 -1.18
CA ASN A 249 10.18 -11.64 -0.04
C ASN A 249 10.62 -10.96 1.27
N ARG A 250 10.18 -11.54 2.40
CA ARG A 250 10.40 -11.00 3.75
C ARG A 250 11.86 -10.94 4.20
N LYS A 251 12.82 -11.56 3.47
CA LYS A 251 14.25 -11.46 3.78
C LYS A 251 14.89 -10.15 3.32
N LEU A 252 14.18 -9.35 2.51
CA LEU A 252 14.59 -7.99 2.12
C LEU A 252 16.05 -7.93 1.64
N GLY A 253 16.33 -8.50 0.46
CA GLY A 253 17.71 -8.72 -0.02
C GLY A 253 18.46 -7.49 -0.54
N ASN A 254 17.82 -6.32 -0.63
CA ASN A 254 18.44 -5.08 -1.07
C ASN A 254 18.34 -4.02 0.03
N ILE A 255 19.38 -3.18 0.16
CA ILE A 255 19.46 -2.13 1.17
C ILE A 255 19.81 -0.81 0.49
N VAL A 256 19.12 0.28 0.86
CA VAL A 256 19.43 1.64 0.42
C VAL A 256 19.33 2.59 1.60
N GLU A 257 20.31 3.48 1.76
CA GLU A 257 20.30 4.51 2.81
C GLU A 257 19.68 5.81 2.29
N SER A 258 18.88 6.47 3.13
CA SER A 258 18.40 7.81 2.83
C SER A 258 19.50 8.84 3.00
N LYS A 259 19.62 9.75 2.03
CA LYS A 259 20.59 10.87 2.10
C LYS A 259 20.15 12.00 3.05
N SER A 260 18.90 11.96 3.52
CA SER A 260 18.35 12.97 4.44
C SER A 260 18.50 12.50 5.88
N GLU A 261 18.80 13.43 6.77
CA GLU A 261 18.74 13.25 8.23
C GLU A 261 17.59 14.06 8.86
N GLY A 262 16.78 14.74 8.04
CA GLY A 262 15.63 15.53 8.48
C GLY A 262 14.37 14.68 8.65
N LEU A 263 13.20 15.33 8.68
CA LEU A 263 11.91 14.62 8.73
C LEU A 263 11.52 14.01 7.38
N ARG A 264 11.86 14.68 6.28
CA ARG A 264 11.50 14.25 4.93
C ARG A 264 12.59 13.36 4.37
N HIS A 265 12.19 12.19 3.88
CA HIS A 265 13.09 11.25 3.21
C HIS A 265 12.57 10.88 1.83
N GLU A 266 13.51 10.71 0.91
CA GLU A 266 13.28 10.28 -0.47
C GLU A 266 14.40 9.32 -0.87
N VAL A 267 14.04 8.16 -1.41
CA VAL A 267 14.97 7.13 -1.85
C VAL A 267 14.52 6.52 -3.17
N ILE A 268 15.46 6.34 -4.09
CA ILE A 268 15.22 5.66 -5.37
C ILE A 268 15.46 4.17 -5.17
N LEU A 269 14.46 3.37 -5.52
CA LEU A 269 14.55 1.92 -5.61
C LEU A 269 14.76 1.56 -7.08
N ASP A 270 15.88 0.89 -7.35
CA ASP A 270 16.31 0.49 -8.70
C ASP A 270 16.16 -1.03 -8.92
N ASN A 271 16.30 -1.43 -10.19
CA ASN A 271 16.27 -2.83 -10.64
C ASN A 271 15.00 -3.59 -10.25
N LEU A 272 13.86 -2.90 -10.23
CA LEU A 272 12.58 -3.49 -9.91
C LEU A 272 12.06 -4.35 -11.08
N LYS A 273 11.63 -5.58 -10.78
CA LYS A 273 10.98 -6.45 -11.77
C LYS A 273 9.58 -5.94 -12.05
N SER A 274 9.13 -6.07 -13.28
CA SER A 274 7.76 -5.74 -13.70
C SER A 274 6.75 -6.74 -13.10
N HIS A 275 5.50 -6.30 -12.87
CA HIS A 275 4.40 -7.13 -12.33
C HIS A 275 4.80 -7.97 -11.11
N THR A 276 5.56 -7.35 -10.21
CA THR A 276 6.17 -8.01 -9.06
C THR A 276 5.82 -7.24 -7.80
N ARG A 277 5.36 -7.98 -6.79
CA ARG A 277 5.19 -7.45 -5.45
C ARG A 277 6.53 -7.36 -4.72
N TYR A 278 6.80 -6.21 -4.13
CA TYR A 278 7.94 -5.98 -3.26
C TYR A 278 7.45 -5.71 -1.85
N SER A 279 8.17 -6.27 -0.87
CA SER A 279 8.05 -5.90 0.53
C SER A 279 9.22 -4.98 0.91
N TYR A 280 8.98 -4.07 1.85
CA TYR A 280 10.02 -3.18 2.37
C TYR A 280 9.82 -2.84 3.85
N ARG A 281 10.93 -2.53 4.53
CA ARG A 281 10.97 -1.96 5.88
C ARG A 281 11.91 -0.77 5.92
N ILE A 282 11.62 0.16 6.80
CA ILE A 282 12.44 1.34 7.04
C ILE A 282 12.96 1.25 8.47
N SER A 283 14.27 1.33 8.64
CA SER A 283 14.89 1.54 9.95
C SER A 283 15.02 3.03 10.23
N SER A 284 14.93 3.39 11.52
CA SER A 284 15.18 4.74 12.00
C SER A 284 15.91 4.66 13.33
N ASN A 285 16.97 5.45 13.47
CA ASN A 285 17.68 5.58 14.73
C ASN A 285 16.89 6.46 15.68
N THR A 286 16.42 5.87 16.79
CA THR A 286 15.73 6.59 17.86
C THR A 286 16.63 6.71 19.09
N GLU A 287 16.25 7.52 20.07
CA GLU A 287 16.92 7.59 21.39
C GLU A 287 17.02 6.22 22.09
N ASN A 288 16.18 5.26 21.70
CA ASN A 288 16.10 3.92 22.30
C ASN A 288 16.67 2.84 21.38
N GLY A 289 17.59 3.23 20.49
CA GLY A 289 18.22 2.36 19.50
C GLY A 289 17.51 2.35 18.15
N GLU A 290 18.02 1.53 17.24
CA GLU A 290 17.43 1.34 15.93
C GLU A 290 16.06 0.66 16.06
N LYS A 291 15.05 1.28 15.44
CA LYS A 291 13.69 0.74 15.33
C LYS A 291 13.38 0.47 13.88
N PHE A 292 12.47 -0.48 13.65
CA PHE A 292 12.01 -0.83 12.31
C PHE A 292 10.52 -0.50 12.15
N SER A 293 10.15 -0.10 10.94
CA SER A 293 8.74 0.01 10.56
C SER A 293 8.08 -1.38 10.52
N PRO A 294 6.74 -1.44 10.47
CA PRO A 294 6.05 -2.61 9.94
C PRO A 294 6.56 -2.98 8.55
N LEU A 295 6.32 -4.22 8.12
CA LEU A 295 6.53 -4.63 6.74
C LEU A 295 5.46 -3.98 5.86
N TYR A 296 5.87 -3.22 4.86
CA TYR A 296 5.01 -2.63 3.86
C TYR A 296 5.18 -3.33 2.52
N GLU A 297 4.22 -3.15 1.61
CA GLU A 297 4.25 -3.71 0.26
C GLU A 297 3.93 -2.65 -0.80
N PHE A 298 4.45 -2.83 -2.00
CA PHE A 298 4.01 -2.16 -3.22
C PHE A 298 4.07 -3.12 -4.41
N ASP A 299 3.30 -2.85 -5.47
CA ASP A 299 3.17 -3.75 -6.62
C ASP A 299 3.53 -3.02 -7.93
N THR A 300 4.55 -3.51 -8.64
CA THR A 300 4.99 -2.90 -9.89
C THR A 300 4.09 -3.20 -11.08
N SER A 301 3.04 -4.03 -10.95
CA SER A 301 1.98 -4.15 -11.95
C SER A 301 1.20 -2.85 -12.16
N MET A 302 1.26 -1.94 -11.19
CA MET A 302 0.69 -0.59 -11.26
C MET A 302 1.65 0.43 -11.87
N ASN A 303 2.85 0.03 -12.27
CA ASN A 303 3.76 0.92 -12.97
C ASN A 303 3.34 1.08 -14.44
N TYR A 304 2.69 2.20 -14.74
CA TYR A 304 2.18 2.49 -16.07
C TYR A 304 3.16 3.27 -16.96
N MET A 305 4.38 3.51 -16.48
CA MET A 305 5.39 4.24 -17.23
C MET A 305 5.84 3.46 -18.47
N PRO A 306 5.96 4.10 -19.65
CA PRO A 306 6.43 3.44 -20.87
C PRO A 306 7.82 2.83 -20.71
N ALA A 307 7.99 1.58 -21.18
CA ALA A 307 9.26 0.86 -21.13
C ALA A 307 10.29 1.44 -22.11
N PRO A 308 11.57 1.58 -21.74
CA PRO A 308 12.58 2.08 -22.67
C PRO A 308 12.68 1.17 -23.90
N THR A 309 13.03 1.74 -25.05
CA THR A 309 13.33 0.99 -26.28
C THR A 309 14.81 1.09 -26.61
N PRO A 310 15.36 0.18 -27.45
CA PRO A 310 16.72 0.32 -27.96
C PRO A 310 16.95 1.70 -28.58
N GLU A 311 18.16 2.23 -28.42
CA GLU A 311 18.52 3.53 -29.00
C GLU A 311 18.39 3.50 -30.52
N SER A 312 17.74 4.52 -31.07
CA SER A 312 17.54 4.70 -32.50
C SER A 312 17.65 6.18 -32.87
N GLY A 313 18.26 6.44 -34.02
CA GLY A 313 18.50 7.78 -34.55
C GLY A 313 17.69 8.03 -35.81
N HIS A 314 17.14 9.24 -35.93
CA HIS A 314 16.56 9.77 -37.15
C HIS A 314 16.74 11.29 -37.19
N PRO A 315 17.12 11.91 -38.32
CA PRO A 315 17.40 13.35 -38.40
C PRO A 315 16.25 14.24 -37.89
N LEU A 316 15.01 13.82 -38.12
CA LEU A 316 13.81 14.59 -37.75
C LEU A 316 13.37 14.41 -36.29
N ALA A 317 13.77 13.32 -35.62
CA ALA A 317 13.19 12.95 -34.32
C ALA A 317 13.42 14.03 -33.25
N LYS A 318 14.63 14.59 -33.19
CA LYS A 318 14.98 15.66 -32.24
C LYS A 318 14.13 16.92 -32.47
N THR A 319 13.95 17.31 -33.73
CA THR A 319 13.13 18.48 -34.11
C THR A 319 11.66 18.24 -33.77
N TYR A 320 11.13 17.05 -34.05
CA TYR A 320 9.72 16.74 -33.81
C TYR A 320 9.39 16.68 -32.31
N LEU A 321 10.35 16.23 -31.50
CA LEU A 321 10.22 16.15 -30.04
C LEU A 321 10.56 17.46 -29.31
N GLN A 322 11.12 18.44 -30.02
CA GLN A 322 11.54 19.70 -29.41
C GLN A 322 10.35 20.38 -28.73
N ASP A 323 10.57 20.90 -27.52
CA ASP A 323 9.59 21.64 -26.70
C ASP A 323 8.28 20.89 -26.39
N LEU A 324 8.21 19.58 -26.68
CA LEU A 324 7.16 18.72 -26.13
C LEU A 324 7.47 18.38 -24.66
N PRO A 325 6.44 18.32 -23.78
CA PRO A 325 6.65 17.89 -22.40
C PRO A 325 7.26 16.48 -22.34
N ALA A 326 8.21 16.28 -21.42
CA ALA A 326 8.88 14.99 -21.22
C ALA A 326 8.00 13.97 -20.45
N GLN A 327 6.85 13.63 -21.01
CA GLN A 327 5.76 12.87 -20.40
C GLN A 327 5.31 11.69 -21.26
N PRO A 328 4.70 10.66 -20.64
CA PRO A 328 3.96 9.66 -21.38
C PRO A 328 2.88 10.30 -22.27
N GLY A 329 2.67 9.73 -23.45
CA GLY A 329 1.68 10.20 -24.41
C GLY A 329 1.62 9.30 -25.64
N PHE A 330 0.98 9.76 -26.70
CA PHE A 330 0.96 9.09 -27.99
C PHE A 330 1.61 9.94 -29.08
N ALA A 331 2.44 9.29 -29.90
CA ALA A 331 2.86 9.80 -31.20
C ALA A 331 2.10 9.05 -32.29
N ILE A 332 1.45 9.75 -33.19
CA ILE A 332 0.73 9.18 -34.33
C ILE A 332 1.51 9.46 -35.61
N ILE A 333 1.87 8.42 -36.35
CA ILE A 333 2.58 8.54 -37.62
C ILE A 333 1.67 8.06 -38.73
N VAL A 334 1.35 8.93 -39.69
CA VAL A 334 0.48 8.61 -40.83
C VAL A 334 1.33 8.61 -42.09
N GLY A 335 1.58 7.42 -42.64
CA GLY A 335 2.50 7.23 -43.76
C GLY A 335 3.93 7.00 -43.29
N LEU A 336 4.38 5.76 -43.43
CA LEU A 336 5.72 5.28 -43.18
C LEU A 336 6.56 5.29 -44.46
N THR A 337 7.86 5.55 -44.29
CA THR A 337 8.89 5.28 -45.29
C THR A 337 9.54 3.93 -44.95
N ASP A 338 10.16 3.83 -43.77
CA ASP A 338 10.82 2.61 -43.28
C ASP A 338 10.63 2.34 -41.77
N GLY A 339 9.93 3.24 -41.05
CA GLY A 339 9.71 3.13 -39.60
C GLY A 339 10.90 3.59 -38.74
N SER A 340 11.96 4.15 -39.33
CA SER A 340 13.12 4.65 -38.59
C SER A 340 12.78 5.85 -37.68
N LEU A 341 11.91 6.76 -38.14
CA LEU A 341 11.42 7.85 -37.31
C LEU A 341 10.54 7.32 -36.16
N ALA A 342 9.68 6.32 -36.43
CA ALA A 342 8.89 5.67 -35.38
C ALA A 342 9.77 5.09 -34.25
N LYS A 343 10.84 4.38 -34.63
CA LYS A 343 11.83 3.84 -33.68
C LYS A 343 12.56 4.95 -32.90
N ALA A 344 13.00 6.00 -33.59
CA ALA A 344 13.71 7.12 -32.98
C ALA A 344 12.82 7.93 -32.00
N ILE A 345 11.56 8.18 -32.33
CA ILE A 345 10.59 8.85 -31.44
C ILE A 345 10.38 8.01 -30.18
N ALA A 346 10.20 6.70 -30.30
CA ALA A 346 10.02 5.81 -29.15
C ALA A 346 11.27 5.78 -28.24
N SER A 347 12.47 5.79 -28.81
CA SER A 347 13.72 5.73 -28.01
C SER A 347 14.07 7.04 -27.33
N GLN A 348 13.69 8.18 -27.93
CA GLN A 348 14.06 9.52 -27.45
C GLN A 348 12.96 10.19 -26.61
N SER A 349 11.82 9.52 -26.41
CA SER A 349 10.68 10.07 -25.66
C SER A 349 9.97 9.00 -24.83
N LYS A 350 8.97 9.45 -24.05
CA LYS A 350 8.03 8.58 -23.35
C LYS A 350 6.74 8.36 -24.17
N LEU A 351 6.70 8.74 -25.45
CA LEU A 351 5.52 8.53 -26.26
C LEU A 351 5.41 7.06 -26.69
N ASN A 352 4.20 6.51 -26.63
CA ASN A 352 3.84 5.28 -27.33
C ASN A 352 3.54 5.65 -28.80
N VAL A 353 4.15 4.95 -29.74
CA VAL A 353 4.04 5.28 -31.16
C VAL A 353 2.98 4.39 -31.80
N THR A 354 1.99 4.99 -32.44
CA THR A 354 1.03 4.30 -33.31
C THR A 354 1.24 4.79 -34.74
N ALA A 355 1.68 3.89 -35.61
CA ALA A 355 1.93 4.19 -37.01
C ALA A 355 0.90 3.52 -37.92
N PHE A 356 0.49 4.22 -38.97
CA PHE A 356 -0.43 3.75 -39.99
C PHE A 356 0.23 3.82 -41.37
N ASP A 357 0.10 2.77 -42.16
CA ASP A 357 0.55 2.75 -43.56
C ASP A 357 -0.43 1.98 -44.46
N ASP A 358 -0.44 2.30 -45.75
CA ASP A 358 -1.25 1.65 -46.78
C ASP A 358 -0.51 0.53 -47.54
N ASP A 359 0.78 0.33 -47.26
CA ASP A 359 1.56 -0.79 -47.77
C ASP A 359 1.58 -1.95 -46.75
N LEU A 360 0.81 -3.01 -47.05
CA LEU A 360 0.71 -4.18 -46.20
C LEU A 360 2.05 -4.94 -46.04
N GLU A 361 2.88 -4.98 -47.09
CA GLU A 361 4.17 -5.69 -47.04
C GLU A 361 5.13 -4.95 -46.11
N LYS A 362 5.20 -3.62 -46.24
CA LYS A 362 5.99 -2.76 -45.34
C LYS A 362 5.53 -2.89 -43.89
N VAL A 363 4.22 -2.84 -43.64
CA VAL A 363 3.65 -3.01 -42.30
C VAL A 363 4.06 -4.36 -41.70
N ASN A 364 3.94 -5.45 -42.46
CA ASN A 364 4.28 -6.79 -41.97
C ASN A 364 5.79 -6.95 -41.73
N ALA A 365 6.63 -6.39 -42.60
CA ALA A 365 8.07 -6.39 -42.43
C ALA A 365 8.49 -5.65 -41.14
N LEU A 366 7.96 -4.44 -40.93
CA LEU A 366 8.25 -3.65 -39.74
C LEU A 366 7.71 -4.30 -38.47
N ARG A 367 6.49 -4.86 -38.49
CA ARG A 367 5.95 -5.63 -37.35
C ARG A 367 6.86 -6.78 -36.95
N LYS A 368 7.42 -7.51 -37.91
CA LYS A 368 8.37 -8.61 -37.66
C LYS A 368 9.65 -8.09 -37.00
N GLU A 369 10.22 -7.00 -37.51
CA GLU A 369 11.40 -6.34 -36.91
C GLU A 369 11.15 -5.90 -35.46
N LEU A 370 10.03 -5.19 -35.23
CA LEU A 370 9.65 -4.67 -33.92
C LEU A 370 9.31 -5.80 -32.92
N THR A 371 8.78 -6.93 -33.41
CA THR A 371 8.49 -8.11 -32.58
C THR A 371 9.80 -8.77 -32.14
N ASN A 372 10.76 -8.94 -33.05
CA ASN A 372 12.07 -9.50 -32.73
C ASN A 372 12.85 -8.66 -31.70
N SER A 373 12.59 -7.36 -31.62
CA SER A 373 13.15 -6.46 -30.62
C SER A 373 12.27 -6.28 -29.37
N GLY A 374 11.11 -6.94 -29.30
CA GLY A 374 10.22 -6.93 -28.13
C GLY A 374 9.46 -5.62 -27.90
N ILE A 375 9.45 -4.71 -28.88
CA ILE A 375 8.83 -3.37 -28.77
C ILE A 375 7.51 -3.24 -29.52
N HIS A 376 7.13 -4.22 -30.36
CA HIS A 376 5.83 -4.23 -31.02
C HIS A 376 4.69 -4.40 -30.00
N GLY A 377 3.68 -3.53 -30.04
CA GLY A 377 2.51 -3.56 -29.15
C GLY A 377 2.77 -3.04 -27.73
N SER A 378 4.03 -3.01 -27.28
CA SER A 378 4.43 -2.47 -25.97
C SER A 378 4.85 -0.99 -26.03
N ARG A 379 5.53 -0.59 -27.12
CA ARG A 379 5.96 0.80 -27.36
C ARG A 379 5.63 1.31 -28.76
N ILE A 380 5.61 0.43 -29.76
CA ILE A 380 5.32 0.77 -31.16
C ILE A 380 4.24 -0.17 -31.71
N THR A 381 3.11 0.39 -32.13
CA THR A 381 2.03 -0.31 -32.80
C THR A 381 1.98 0.15 -34.26
N VAL A 382 1.99 -0.79 -35.19
CA VAL A 382 1.91 -0.49 -36.63
C VAL A 382 0.62 -1.11 -37.17
N LEU A 383 -0.19 -0.34 -37.87
CA LEU A 383 -1.50 -0.70 -38.39
C LEU A 383 -1.55 -0.47 -39.90
N HIS A 384 -2.11 -1.44 -40.62
CA HIS A 384 -2.38 -1.30 -42.05
C HIS A 384 -3.78 -0.72 -42.26
N LEU A 385 -3.90 0.26 -43.15
CA LEU A 385 -5.18 0.81 -43.61
C LEU A 385 -5.25 0.76 -45.14
N PRO A 386 -6.39 0.43 -45.77
CA PRO A 386 -6.50 0.44 -47.23
C PRO A 386 -6.23 1.80 -47.88
N ASN A 387 -6.40 2.88 -47.13
CA ASN A 387 -5.97 4.22 -47.49
C ASN A 387 -5.71 5.03 -46.21
N LEU A 388 -4.92 6.09 -46.33
CA LEU A 388 -4.51 6.93 -45.20
C LEU A 388 -5.28 8.26 -45.13
N LYS A 389 -6.31 8.47 -45.96
CA LYS A 389 -7.05 9.74 -46.02
C LYS A 389 -7.85 10.01 -44.74
N ASP A 390 -8.42 8.94 -44.17
CA ASP A 390 -9.26 8.98 -42.98
C ASP A 390 -8.74 7.95 -41.97
N VAL A 391 -8.02 8.41 -40.95
CA VAL A 391 -7.45 7.53 -39.92
C VAL A 391 -8.53 7.19 -38.88
N PRO A 392 -8.78 5.91 -38.58
CA PRO A 392 -9.89 5.47 -37.72
C PRO A 392 -9.56 5.63 -36.22
N LEU A 393 -9.13 6.82 -35.85
CA LEU A 393 -8.99 7.28 -34.47
C LEU A 393 -9.96 8.44 -34.23
N THR A 394 -10.43 8.58 -33.00
CA THR A 394 -11.16 9.77 -32.56
C THR A 394 -10.27 11.02 -32.69
N SER A 395 -10.89 12.20 -32.61
CA SER A 395 -10.11 13.44 -32.64
C SER A 395 -9.25 13.58 -31.37
N CYS A 396 -8.19 14.40 -31.43
CA CYS A 396 -7.41 14.80 -30.25
C CYS A 396 -6.66 13.67 -29.53
N VAL A 397 -6.11 12.67 -30.22
CA VAL A 397 -5.40 11.54 -29.58
C VAL A 397 -3.89 11.80 -29.44
N GLY A 398 -3.23 12.32 -30.47
CA GLY A 398 -1.77 12.40 -30.55
C GLY A 398 -1.18 13.63 -29.88
N ASN A 399 -0.27 13.42 -28.92
CA ASN A 399 0.60 14.48 -28.40
C ASN A 399 1.56 14.99 -29.49
N LEU A 400 1.99 14.08 -30.36
CA LEU A 400 2.70 14.34 -31.61
C LEU A 400 1.96 13.64 -32.75
N VAL A 401 1.76 14.32 -33.87
CA VAL A 401 1.24 13.75 -35.12
C VAL A 401 2.18 14.14 -36.26
N CYS A 402 2.63 13.17 -37.05
CA CYS A 402 3.55 13.44 -38.15
C CYS A 402 3.45 12.39 -39.27
N THR A 403 4.28 12.54 -40.30
CA THR A 403 4.46 11.60 -41.41
C THR A 403 5.96 11.36 -41.63
N GLU A 404 6.34 10.16 -42.08
CA GLU A 404 7.68 9.87 -42.60
C GLU A 404 7.81 10.18 -44.09
N ARG A 405 6.68 10.27 -44.81
CA ARG A 405 6.64 10.59 -46.24
C ARG A 405 6.84 12.08 -46.48
N GLU A 406 7.69 12.43 -47.44
CA GLU A 406 7.91 13.81 -47.88
C GLU A 406 6.60 14.52 -48.26
N THR A 407 5.74 13.81 -49.00
CA THR A 407 4.37 14.26 -49.26
C THR A 407 3.40 13.61 -48.27
N PRO A 408 2.67 14.39 -47.46
CA PRO A 408 1.69 13.84 -46.53
C PRO A 408 0.60 13.04 -47.25
N PRO A 409 0.25 11.84 -46.76
CA PRO A 409 -0.74 10.97 -47.42
C PRO A 409 -2.20 11.40 -47.15
N CYS A 410 -2.41 12.41 -46.31
CA CYS A 410 -3.72 12.99 -45.98
C CYS A 410 -3.64 14.51 -45.86
N SER A 411 -4.80 15.15 -45.67
CA SER A 411 -4.90 16.60 -45.55
C SER A 411 -4.29 17.11 -44.23
N ALA A 412 -3.84 18.37 -44.23
CA ALA A 412 -3.37 19.02 -43.00
C ALA A 412 -4.48 19.09 -41.92
N SER A 413 -5.75 19.17 -42.33
CA SER A 413 -6.90 19.12 -41.42
C SER A 413 -7.05 17.76 -40.75
N GLU A 414 -6.74 16.66 -41.44
CA GLU A 414 -6.79 15.32 -40.86
C GLU A 414 -5.68 15.12 -39.82
N LEU A 415 -4.44 15.51 -40.14
CA LEU A 415 -3.34 15.48 -39.16
C LEU A 415 -3.62 16.37 -37.94
N SER A 416 -4.23 17.54 -38.18
CA SER A 416 -4.64 18.45 -37.11
C SER A 416 -5.78 17.86 -36.27
N ARG A 417 -6.74 17.15 -36.88
CA ARG A 417 -7.85 16.46 -36.20
C ARG A 417 -7.33 15.43 -35.19
N LEU A 418 -6.29 14.69 -35.55
CA LEU A 418 -5.66 13.69 -34.69
C LEU A 418 -4.83 14.30 -33.55
N THR A 419 -4.34 15.52 -33.72
CA THR A 419 -3.48 16.19 -32.74
C THR A 419 -4.32 16.66 -31.56
N ARG A 420 -3.92 16.37 -30.31
CA ARG A 420 -4.62 16.88 -29.12
C ARG A 420 -4.32 18.35 -28.85
N PRO A 421 -5.18 19.08 -28.10
CA PRO A 421 -4.85 20.42 -27.65
C PRO A 421 -3.49 20.48 -26.94
N LYS A 422 -2.67 21.48 -27.30
CA LYS A 422 -1.25 21.64 -26.91
C LYS A 422 -0.30 20.55 -27.44
N GLY A 423 -0.81 19.60 -28.22
CA GLY A 423 -0.02 18.67 -29.02
C GLY A 423 0.44 19.32 -30.33
N ARG A 424 1.29 18.61 -31.07
CA ARG A 424 1.94 19.13 -32.28
C ARG A 424 1.66 18.27 -33.50
N THR A 425 1.35 18.92 -34.62
CA THR A 425 1.50 18.36 -35.96
C THR A 425 2.82 18.82 -36.54
N VAL A 426 3.65 17.90 -37.05
CA VAL A 426 4.95 18.24 -37.66
C VAL A 426 5.11 17.54 -39.00
N LEU A 427 5.54 18.28 -40.01
CA LEU A 427 5.79 17.79 -41.39
C LEU A 427 7.29 17.73 -41.70
N PRO A 428 7.72 16.92 -42.70
CA PRO A 428 9.14 16.76 -43.04
C PRO A 428 9.83 18.02 -43.54
N ASP A 429 9.07 18.98 -44.08
CA ASP A 429 9.56 20.30 -44.48
C ASP A 429 9.86 21.24 -43.30
N GLY A 430 9.60 20.79 -42.06
CA GLY A 430 9.78 21.56 -40.83
C GLY A 430 8.56 22.35 -40.40
N THR A 431 7.44 22.29 -41.13
CA THR A 431 6.20 22.95 -40.74
C THR A 431 5.68 22.36 -39.43
N LEU A 432 5.47 23.21 -38.43
CA LEU A 432 5.00 22.83 -37.10
C LEU A 432 3.74 23.61 -36.73
N ASN A 433 2.69 22.89 -36.32
CA ASN A 433 1.44 23.48 -35.85
C ASN A 433 1.11 22.94 -34.45
N THR A 434 0.82 23.83 -33.50
CA THR A 434 0.33 23.47 -32.16
C THR A 434 -1.17 23.66 -32.11
N ARG A 435 -1.92 22.61 -31.76
CA ARG A 435 -3.38 22.72 -31.68
C ARG A 435 -3.79 23.58 -30.49
N LEU A 436 -4.68 24.54 -30.74
CA LEU A 436 -5.26 25.40 -29.70
C LEU A 436 -6.18 24.62 -28.74
N PRO A 437 -6.40 25.12 -27.51
CA PRO A 437 -7.45 24.63 -26.62
C PRO A 437 -8.82 24.56 -27.30
N ILE A 438 -9.67 23.62 -26.86
CA ILE A 438 -11.03 23.45 -27.40
C ILE A 438 -11.89 24.61 -26.89
N PRO A 439 -12.46 25.45 -27.77
CA PRO A 439 -13.30 26.57 -27.34
C PRO A 439 -14.52 26.07 -26.55
N GLY A 440 -14.78 26.68 -25.40
CA GLY A 440 -15.92 26.31 -24.55
C GLY A 440 -15.77 24.97 -23.81
N SER A 441 -14.56 24.39 -23.73
CA SER A 441 -14.26 23.37 -22.73
C SER A 441 -14.27 23.99 -21.34
N GLY A 442 -14.94 23.35 -20.39
CA GLY A 442 -14.92 23.77 -18.99
C GLY A 442 -13.76 23.15 -18.21
N GLU A 443 -13.47 23.73 -17.06
CA GLU A 443 -12.38 23.34 -16.16
C GLU A 443 -12.97 22.92 -14.80
N TRP A 444 -12.82 21.63 -14.47
CA TRP A 444 -13.32 21.04 -13.23
C TRP A 444 -12.18 20.94 -12.21
N THR A 445 -11.80 22.10 -11.66
CA THR A 445 -10.69 22.26 -10.71
C THR A 445 -11.03 21.78 -9.30
N HIS A 446 -12.33 21.69 -8.97
CA HIS A 446 -12.87 21.30 -7.67
C HIS A 446 -14.02 20.29 -7.83
N GLN A 447 -14.46 19.68 -6.72
CA GLN A 447 -15.53 18.68 -6.65
C GLN A 447 -16.80 19.03 -7.43
N TYR A 448 -17.15 20.31 -7.48
CA TYR A 448 -18.35 20.83 -8.15
C TYR A 448 -18.03 21.94 -9.17
N GLY A 449 -16.89 21.82 -9.87
CA GLY A 449 -16.47 22.74 -10.92
C GLY A 449 -15.46 23.78 -10.40
N PRO A 450 -15.80 25.07 -10.34
CA PRO A 450 -14.93 26.13 -9.82
C PRO A 450 -14.88 26.15 -8.27
N PRO A 451 -13.99 26.97 -7.66
CA PRO A 451 -13.90 27.12 -6.20
C PRO A 451 -15.23 27.49 -5.51
N SER A 452 -16.14 28.14 -6.24
CA SER A 452 -17.48 28.50 -5.77
C SER A 452 -18.49 27.34 -5.73
N ASN A 453 -18.10 26.12 -6.14
CA ASN A 453 -18.93 24.90 -6.12
C ASN A 453 -20.30 25.04 -6.84
N THR A 454 -20.33 25.69 -8.00
CA THR A 454 -21.56 25.98 -8.75
C THR A 454 -22.17 24.78 -9.48
N THR A 455 -21.55 23.59 -9.40
CA THR A 455 -21.92 22.37 -10.15
C THR A 455 -21.90 22.54 -11.68
N TYR A 456 -21.18 23.56 -12.14
CA TYR A 456 -21.08 23.97 -13.54
C TYR A 456 -19.77 24.74 -13.75
N SER A 457 -19.06 24.47 -14.85
CA SER A 457 -17.74 25.05 -15.15
C SER A 457 -17.72 25.92 -16.41
N ASN A 458 -18.89 26.39 -16.87
CA ASN A 458 -19.07 27.15 -18.12
C ASN A 458 -18.81 26.35 -19.42
N GLU A 459 -18.82 25.03 -19.34
CA GLU A 459 -18.69 24.15 -20.50
C GLU A 459 -19.91 24.25 -21.43
N ARG A 460 -19.67 24.06 -22.74
CA ARG A 460 -20.72 24.04 -23.78
C ARG A 460 -20.95 22.67 -24.41
N LEU A 461 -20.21 21.64 -23.97
CA LEU A 461 -20.28 20.26 -24.48
C LEU A 461 -20.17 20.16 -26.02
N GLY A 462 -19.42 21.06 -26.65
CA GLY A 462 -19.33 21.11 -28.12
C GLY A 462 -20.65 21.46 -28.83
N GLY A 463 -21.66 21.94 -28.09
CA GLY A 463 -23.01 22.18 -28.58
C GLY A 463 -23.98 21.01 -28.36
N ALA A 464 -23.50 19.86 -27.86
CA ALA A 464 -24.34 18.69 -27.66
C ALA A 464 -25.51 18.96 -26.69
N GLN A 465 -26.70 18.54 -27.08
CA GLN A 465 -27.96 18.64 -26.35
C GLN A 465 -28.48 17.27 -25.88
N ALA A 466 -27.95 16.18 -26.43
CA ALA A 466 -28.37 14.81 -26.11
C ALA A 466 -27.18 13.85 -26.01
N VAL A 467 -27.41 12.69 -25.38
CA VAL A 467 -26.36 11.69 -25.10
C VAL A 467 -25.90 10.96 -26.36
N ASP A 468 -26.77 10.78 -27.34
CA ASP A 468 -26.47 10.15 -28.64
C ASP A 468 -25.64 11.05 -29.57
N GLU A 469 -25.44 12.32 -29.20
CA GLU A 469 -24.50 13.25 -29.85
C GLU A 469 -23.08 13.16 -29.26
N LEU A 470 -22.88 12.35 -28.20
CA LEU A 470 -21.58 12.11 -27.58
C LEU A 470 -20.95 10.83 -28.13
N GLU A 471 -19.64 10.87 -28.37
CA GLU A 471 -18.85 9.71 -28.78
C GLU A 471 -17.86 9.26 -27.69
N LEU A 472 -17.50 7.97 -27.71
CA LEU A 472 -16.48 7.44 -26.82
C LEU A 472 -15.11 7.97 -27.23
N GLN A 473 -14.52 8.84 -26.41
CA GLN A 473 -13.19 9.39 -26.67
C GLN A 473 -12.06 8.36 -26.47
N TRP A 474 -12.06 7.65 -25.34
CA TRP A 474 -11.11 6.56 -25.04
C TRP A 474 -11.64 5.62 -23.96
N ILE A 475 -11.13 4.39 -23.95
CA ILE A 475 -11.33 3.39 -22.89
C ILE A 475 -9.97 2.74 -22.59
N GLY A 476 -9.64 2.58 -21.30
CA GLY A 476 -8.33 2.04 -20.95
C GLY A 476 -8.08 1.87 -19.45
N ARG A 477 -6.78 1.86 -19.10
CA ARG A 477 -6.26 1.83 -17.74
C ARG A 477 -6.82 3.00 -16.90
N PRO A 478 -6.85 2.88 -15.56
CA PRO A 478 -6.19 1.86 -14.73
C PRO A 478 -7.04 0.61 -14.39
N GLY A 479 -8.27 0.51 -14.89
CA GLY A 479 -9.16 -0.62 -14.63
C GLY A 479 -9.57 -0.75 -13.15
N ALA A 480 -10.20 -1.87 -12.80
CA ALA A 480 -10.81 -2.06 -11.48
C ALA A 480 -9.81 -2.13 -10.31
N ASN A 481 -8.58 -2.63 -10.53
CA ASN A 481 -7.58 -2.81 -9.47
C ASN A 481 -7.10 -1.50 -8.83
N PHE A 482 -7.28 -0.37 -9.52
CA PHE A 482 -6.92 0.94 -8.99
C PHE A 482 -8.00 1.51 -8.05
N GLY A 483 -9.26 1.31 -8.42
CA GLY A 483 -10.40 1.93 -7.78
C GLY A 483 -10.72 1.33 -6.41
N ILE A 484 -11.27 2.17 -5.55
CA ILE A 484 -12.19 1.75 -4.50
C ILE A 484 -13.60 1.85 -5.09
N ASP A 485 -14.55 1.09 -4.55
CA ASP A 485 -15.95 1.20 -4.95
C ASP A 485 -16.46 2.66 -4.87
N ARG A 486 -17.52 3.03 -5.62
CA ARG A 486 -18.07 4.40 -5.58
C ARG A 486 -18.99 4.65 -4.38
N GLN A 487 -19.56 3.63 -3.75
CA GLN A 487 -20.46 3.73 -2.59
C GLN A 487 -19.86 4.49 -1.39
N PRO A 488 -18.55 4.37 -1.07
CA PRO A 488 -17.90 5.17 -0.04
C PRO A 488 -17.87 6.68 -0.33
N ARG A 489 -18.33 7.16 -1.50
CA ARG A 489 -18.42 8.58 -1.87
C ARG A 489 -17.07 9.30 -1.81
N MET A 490 -16.13 8.88 -2.64
CA MET A 490 -14.87 9.60 -2.85
C MET A 490 -15.07 10.97 -3.49
N SER A 491 -14.07 11.83 -3.31
CA SER A 491 -13.95 13.06 -4.08
C SER A 491 -13.95 12.76 -5.59
N ALA A 492 -14.65 13.59 -6.36
CA ALA A 492 -14.78 13.46 -7.80
C ALA A 492 -13.42 13.64 -8.48
N PRO A 493 -13.22 13.00 -9.65
CA PRO A 493 -12.09 13.32 -10.52
C PRO A 493 -12.10 14.81 -10.86
N LEU A 494 -10.90 15.38 -10.97
CA LEU A 494 -10.69 16.78 -11.38
C LEU A 494 -10.18 16.77 -12.82
N ALA A 495 -10.60 17.73 -13.64
CA ALA A 495 -10.16 17.82 -15.03
C ALA A 495 -9.81 19.28 -15.35
N THR A 496 -8.51 19.55 -15.51
CA THR A 496 -8.05 20.89 -15.86
C THR A 496 -6.81 20.88 -16.72
N ASN A 497 -6.72 21.83 -17.64
CA ASN A 497 -5.57 22.05 -18.52
C ASN A 497 -5.11 20.78 -19.26
N GLY A 498 -6.09 19.98 -19.73
CA GLY A 498 -5.86 18.73 -20.45
C GLY A 498 -5.39 17.56 -19.58
N ARG A 499 -5.49 17.66 -18.25
CA ARG A 499 -5.17 16.59 -17.31
C ARG A 499 -6.41 16.19 -16.52
N MET A 500 -6.59 14.90 -16.33
CA MET A 500 -7.61 14.33 -15.45
C MET A 500 -6.91 13.72 -14.23
N TYR A 501 -7.27 14.14 -13.03
CA TYR A 501 -6.76 13.59 -11.77
C TYR A 501 -7.78 12.63 -11.17
N HIS A 502 -7.33 11.45 -10.76
CA HIS A 502 -8.21 10.41 -10.23
C HIS A 502 -7.65 9.78 -8.95
N GLN A 503 -8.48 9.70 -7.92
CA GLN A 503 -8.17 9.04 -6.65
C GLN A 503 -8.65 7.58 -6.70
N GLY A 504 -7.79 6.67 -6.24
CA GLY A 504 -8.07 5.25 -6.08
C GLY A 504 -7.97 4.81 -4.62
N LEU A 505 -7.88 3.49 -4.38
CA LEU A 505 -7.68 2.95 -3.04
C LEU A 505 -6.26 3.26 -2.54
N ASN A 506 -6.10 4.28 -1.68
CA ASN A 506 -4.80 4.77 -1.19
C ASN A 506 -3.86 5.20 -2.34
N ARG A 507 -4.42 5.70 -3.46
CA ARG A 507 -3.65 6.01 -4.66
C ARG A 507 -4.17 7.26 -5.35
N LEU A 508 -3.30 7.86 -6.14
CA LEU A 508 -3.55 9.08 -6.91
C LEU A 508 -2.86 8.98 -8.27
N MET A 509 -3.50 9.45 -9.34
CA MET A 509 -2.87 9.56 -10.66
C MET A 509 -3.31 10.79 -11.43
N ALA A 510 -2.51 11.15 -12.43
CA ALA A 510 -2.91 12.04 -13.51
C ALA A 510 -2.93 11.29 -14.84
N LEU A 511 -3.96 11.55 -15.64
CA LEU A 511 -4.13 11.07 -17.00
C LEU A 511 -4.17 12.25 -17.96
N ASP A 512 -3.76 12.05 -19.21
CA ASP A 512 -4.08 12.93 -20.31
C ASP A 512 -5.58 12.83 -20.61
N ALA A 513 -6.31 13.94 -20.47
CA ALA A 513 -7.77 13.94 -20.58
C ALA A 513 -8.26 13.53 -21.98
N TYR A 514 -7.42 13.69 -23.02
CA TYR A 514 -7.83 13.47 -24.40
C TYR A 514 -7.57 12.05 -24.92
N ASN A 515 -6.65 11.31 -24.31
CA ASN A 515 -6.29 9.96 -24.77
C ASN A 515 -6.17 8.91 -23.65
N GLY A 516 -6.39 9.30 -22.40
CA GLY A 516 -6.37 8.40 -21.25
C GLY A 516 -4.98 7.89 -20.85
N GLN A 517 -3.90 8.41 -21.44
CA GLN A 517 -2.54 8.02 -21.07
C GLN A 517 -2.24 8.46 -19.64
N ILE A 518 -1.87 7.51 -18.78
CA ILE A 518 -1.40 7.80 -17.42
C ILE A 518 -0.06 8.53 -17.52
N LEU A 519 0.00 9.74 -16.97
CA LEU A 519 1.18 10.62 -16.97
C LEU A 519 2.12 10.30 -15.81
N TRP A 520 1.54 10.03 -14.65
CA TRP A 520 2.20 9.62 -13.42
C TRP A 520 1.15 9.07 -12.44
N ASP A 521 1.61 8.21 -11.51
CA ASP A 521 0.80 7.62 -10.46
C ASP A 521 1.59 7.50 -9.15
N MET A 522 0.88 7.51 -8.02
CA MET A 522 1.46 7.42 -6.68
C MET A 522 0.59 6.56 -5.76
N GLU A 523 1.22 5.67 -5.00
CA GLU A 523 0.61 4.96 -3.86
C GLU A 523 0.90 5.74 -2.58
N ILE A 524 -0.15 6.19 -1.90
CA ILE A 524 -0.07 7.05 -0.71
C ILE A 524 -0.99 6.46 0.37
N PRO A 525 -0.46 5.66 1.32
CA PRO A 525 -1.28 5.00 2.34
C PRO A 525 -2.14 5.95 3.18
N ASP A 526 -1.64 7.18 3.41
CA ASP A 526 -2.31 8.22 4.21
C ASP A 526 -3.26 9.13 3.41
N LEU A 527 -3.42 8.91 2.10
CA LEU A 527 -4.29 9.72 1.24
C LEU A 527 -5.78 9.49 1.51
N ARG A 528 -6.15 8.24 1.84
CA ARG A 528 -7.56 7.82 1.76
C ARG A 528 -8.43 8.64 2.69
N ARG A 529 -9.37 9.33 2.07
CA ARG A 529 -10.53 9.99 2.66
C ARG A 529 -11.71 9.74 1.75
N VAL A 530 -12.84 9.39 2.35
CA VAL A 530 -14.08 9.07 1.67
C VAL A 530 -15.23 9.72 2.42
N ASN A 531 -16.46 9.57 1.94
CA ASN A 531 -17.64 10.22 2.51
C ASN A 531 -17.58 11.75 2.41
N VAL A 532 -17.48 12.26 1.18
CA VAL A 532 -17.48 13.71 0.87
C VAL A 532 -18.58 14.50 1.58
N PRO A 533 -19.84 14.01 1.76
CA PRO A 533 -20.83 14.75 2.53
C PRO A 533 -20.47 15.04 3.99
N HIS A 534 -19.62 14.19 4.60
CA HIS A 534 -19.10 14.40 5.95
C HIS A 534 -17.79 15.22 5.93
N ASP A 535 -16.83 14.84 5.08
CA ASP A 535 -15.46 15.37 5.12
C ASP A 535 -15.20 16.53 4.15
N SER A 536 -16.13 16.83 3.25
CA SER A 536 -15.91 17.67 2.05
C SER A 536 -14.80 17.16 1.13
N ALA A 537 -14.55 17.86 0.02
CA ALA A 537 -13.48 17.50 -0.90
C ALA A 537 -12.10 17.89 -0.33
N ASN A 538 -11.17 16.93 -0.34
CA ASN A 538 -9.85 17.01 0.28
C ASN A 538 -8.71 17.27 -0.73
N TRP A 539 -9.04 17.77 -1.91
CA TRP A 539 -8.11 18.10 -2.99
C TRP A 539 -8.75 19.06 -4.00
N CYS A 540 -7.92 19.84 -4.69
CA CYS A 540 -8.29 20.69 -5.81
C CYS A 540 -7.09 20.85 -6.76
N ALA A 541 -7.31 21.42 -7.95
CA ALA A 541 -6.26 21.64 -8.95
C ALA A 541 -6.30 23.05 -9.52
N ASP A 542 -5.18 23.51 -10.04
CA ASP A 542 -5.10 24.61 -11.00
C ASP A 542 -4.46 24.10 -12.31
N ASP A 543 -4.24 25.01 -13.27
CA ASP A 543 -3.63 24.66 -14.57
C ASP A 543 -2.30 23.90 -14.45
N SER A 544 -1.55 24.14 -13.38
CA SER A 544 -0.18 23.68 -13.20
C SER A 544 -0.01 22.73 -12.02
N LYS A 545 -0.79 22.87 -10.95
CA LYS A 545 -0.62 22.17 -9.67
C LYS A 545 -1.86 21.38 -9.26
N LEU A 546 -1.61 20.37 -8.44
CA LEU A 546 -2.62 19.64 -7.70
C LEU A 546 -2.35 19.80 -6.20
N TYR A 547 -3.38 20.16 -5.44
CA TYR A 547 -3.34 20.40 -4.00
C TYR A 547 -4.06 19.25 -3.31
N VAL A 548 -3.37 18.52 -2.43
CA VAL A 548 -3.89 17.29 -1.81
C VAL A 548 -3.67 17.31 -0.31
N ALA A 549 -4.74 17.19 0.49
CA ALA A 549 -4.62 17.00 1.93
C ALA A 549 -4.10 15.60 2.24
N VAL A 550 -2.97 15.52 2.95
CA VAL A 550 -2.40 14.30 3.53
C VAL A 550 -2.08 14.59 4.99
N LYS A 551 -3.01 14.20 5.88
CA LYS A 551 -2.96 14.51 7.32
C LYS A 551 -2.88 16.04 7.57
N ASP A 552 -1.93 16.49 8.37
CA ASP A 552 -1.63 17.88 8.71
C ASP A 552 -0.87 18.65 7.61
N LEU A 553 -0.56 17.98 6.50
CA LEU A 553 0.16 18.53 5.37
C LEU A 553 -0.74 18.67 4.14
N LEU A 554 -0.67 19.84 3.50
CA LEU A 554 -1.23 20.06 2.18
C LEU A 554 -0.10 19.98 1.15
N TRP A 555 -0.10 18.89 0.38
CA TRP A 555 0.89 18.67 -0.66
C TRP A 555 0.53 19.48 -1.89
N VAL A 556 1.48 20.29 -2.37
CA VAL A 556 1.40 20.94 -3.68
C VAL A 556 2.24 20.12 -4.64
N LEU A 557 1.57 19.43 -5.55
CA LEU A 557 2.17 18.57 -6.56
C LEU A 557 2.23 19.33 -7.88
N ASP A 558 3.35 19.21 -8.58
CA ASP A 558 3.43 19.58 -9.97
C ASP A 558 2.52 18.65 -10.78
N GLY A 559 1.46 19.19 -11.39
CA GLY A 559 0.44 18.36 -12.03
C GLY A 559 0.96 17.63 -13.28
N ALA A 560 2.08 18.08 -13.84
CA ALA A 560 2.73 17.47 -15.00
C ALA A 560 3.57 16.23 -14.61
N THR A 561 4.14 16.21 -13.41
CA THR A 561 5.12 15.19 -13.02
C THR A 561 4.74 14.41 -11.76
N GLY A 562 3.77 14.90 -10.98
CA GLY A 562 3.44 14.41 -9.64
C GLY A 562 4.53 14.74 -8.61
N LYS A 563 5.55 15.54 -8.97
CA LYS A 563 6.61 15.91 -8.03
C LYS A 563 6.04 16.87 -6.99
N ARG A 564 6.22 16.56 -5.70
CA ARG A 564 5.87 17.49 -4.61
C ARG A 564 6.80 18.69 -4.61
N VAL A 565 6.28 19.85 -5.01
CA VAL A 565 7.03 21.12 -5.14
C VAL A 565 7.05 21.92 -3.85
N SER A 566 5.97 21.86 -3.06
CA SER A 566 5.86 22.53 -1.77
C SER A 566 4.89 21.77 -0.87
N THR A 567 4.91 22.12 0.41
CA THR A 567 3.98 21.62 1.42
C THR A 567 3.49 22.80 2.25
N LEU A 568 2.18 23.01 2.29
CA LEU A 568 1.55 23.98 3.17
C LEU A 568 1.14 23.29 4.47
N LYS A 569 1.39 23.95 5.60
CA LYS A 569 1.05 23.44 6.93
C LYS A 569 -0.11 24.24 7.50
N LEU A 570 -0.90 23.61 8.37
CA LEU A 570 -1.84 24.34 9.21
C LEU A 570 -1.11 25.38 10.08
N THR A 571 -1.90 26.36 10.56
CA THR A 571 -1.43 27.36 11.52
C THR A 571 -0.93 26.69 12.81
N SER A 572 -0.03 27.34 13.54
CA SER A 572 0.55 26.81 14.78
C SER A 572 -0.52 26.42 15.81
N SER A 573 -1.64 27.12 15.85
CA SER A 573 -2.77 26.84 16.75
C SER A 573 -3.46 25.48 16.50
N HIS A 574 -3.38 24.94 15.29
CA HIS A 574 -4.09 23.71 14.88
C HIS A 574 -3.16 22.57 14.47
N ARG A 575 -1.89 22.85 14.16
CA ARG A 575 -0.93 21.89 13.59
C ARG A 575 -0.77 20.58 14.37
N GLU A 576 -0.81 20.63 15.71
CA GLU A 576 -0.61 19.45 16.56
C GLU A 576 -1.91 18.68 16.84
N THR A 577 -3.07 19.26 16.53
CA THR A 577 -4.38 18.74 16.98
C THR A 577 -5.36 18.48 15.83
N HIS A 578 -5.00 18.90 14.61
CA HIS A 578 -5.87 18.86 13.45
C HIS A 578 -5.11 18.45 12.19
N ASP A 579 -5.87 17.87 11.27
CA ASP A 579 -5.49 17.61 9.89
C ASP A 579 -6.12 18.65 8.96
N TRP A 580 -5.58 18.81 7.74
CA TRP A 580 -6.26 19.57 6.69
C TRP A 580 -7.63 18.95 6.39
N GLY A 581 -8.65 19.76 6.13
CA GLY A 581 -10.00 19.33 5.77
C GLY A 581 -10.32 19.63 4.31
N PHE A 582 -11.32 20.49 4.10
CA PHE A 582 -11.68 21.04 2.79
C PHE A 582 -10.52 21.87 2.21
N ILE A 583 -10.35 21.82 0.89
CA ILE A 583 -9.37 22.63 0.16
C ILE A 583 -10.03 23.24 -1.07
N ALA A 584 -9.77 24.53 -1.27
CA ALA A 584 -9.99 25.25 -2.50
C ALA A 584 -8.77 26.12 -2.84
N GLN A 585 -8.57 26.36 -4.12
CA GLN A 585 -7.54 27.28 -4.62
C GLN A 585 -8.19 28.32 -5.53
N GLU A 586 -7.83 29.58 -5.33
CA GLU A 586 -8.30 30.70 -6.15
C GLU A 586 -7.19 31.75 -6.29
N GLY A 587 -6.76 32.01 -7.52
CA GLY A 587 -5.61 32.88 -7.80
C GLY A 587 -4.35 32.37 -7.09
N ASP A 588 -3.69 33.23 -6.33
CA ASP A 588 -2.49 32.85 -5.57
C ASP A 588 -2.80 32.31 -4.16
N ASN A 589 -4.08 32.15 -3.82
CA ASN A 589 -4.51 31.78 -2.48
C ASN A 589 -5.01 30.33 -2.43
N VAL A 590 -4.72 29.68 -1.32
CA VAL A 590 -5.34 28.42 -0.92
C VAL A 590 -6.20 28.68 0.30
N ILE A 591 -7.46 28.27 0.22
CA ILE A 591 -8.45 28.37 1.29
C ILE A 591 -8.77 26.94 1.74
N GLY A 592 -8.83 26.70 3.04
CA GLY A 592 -9.22 25.39 3.53
C GLY A 592 -9.67 25.40 4.98
N SER A 593 -10.28 24.29 5.38
CA SER A 593 -10.65 24.04 6.77
C SER A 593 -9.67 23.08 7.43
N SER A 594 -9.76 22.95 8.75
CA SER A 594 -9.06 21.93 9.52
C SER A 594 -10.06 21.02 10.21
N VAL A 595 -9.76 19.72 10.29
CA VAL A 595 -10.57 18.71 11.01
C VAL A 595 -9.76 18.15 12.16
N ARG A 596 -10.39 17.77 13.28
CA ARG A 596 -9.67 17.19 14.41
C ARG A 596 -8.90 15.95 13.95
N LEU A 597 -7.70 15.76 14.50
CA LEU A 597 -6.84 14.62 14.17
C LEU A 597 -7.61 13.29 14.29
N GLY A 598 -7.66 12.51 13.20
CA GLY A 598 -8.33 11.21 13.16
C GLY A 598 -9.86 11.27 12.97
N ALA A 599 -10.45 12.45 12.79
CA ALA A 599 -11.88 12.61 12.52
C ALA A 599 -12.25 12.31 11.06
N GLU A 600 -11.28 12.18 10.16
CA GLU A 600 -11.50 11.87 8.76
C GLU A 600 -12.05 10.46 8.55
N PHE A 601 -13.04 10.35 7.68
CA PHE A 601 -13.71 9.10 7.38
C PHE A 601 -12.89 8.27 6.38
N LYS A 602 -12.34 7.15 6.88
CA LYS A 602 -11.45 6.25 6.12
C LYS A 602 -12.03 4.88 5.82
N LYS A 603 -13.21 4.56 6.39
CA LYS A 603 -13.86 3.25 6.28
C LYS A 603 -14.52 3.10 4.92
N TYR A 604 -14.35 1.94 4.30
CA TYR A 604 -14.84 1.69 2.94
C TYR A 604 -15.48 0.32 2.76
N PHE A 605 -15.22 -0.63 3.66
CA PHE A 605 -15.92 -1.91 3.73
C PHE A 605 -16.98 -1.89 4.85
N GLY A 606 -18.16 -2.40 4.55
CA GLY A 606 -19.31 -2.44 5.47
C GLY A 606 -20.17 -1.17 5.43
N ASP A 607 -21.08 -1.03 6.40
CA ASP A 607 -22.07 0.06 6.42
C ASP A 607 -21.44 1.45 6.27
N ALA A 608 -21.86 2.16 5.22
CA ALA A 608 -21.58 3.57 5.02
C ALA A 608 -22.50 4.39 5.95
N TRP A 609 -21.90 5.10 6.89
CA TRP A 609 -22.49 5.73 8.08
C TRP A 609 -23.68 6.69 7.83
N TYR A 610 -23.91 7.17 6.60
CA TYR A 610 -24.90 8.22 6.35
C TYR A 610 -26.36 7.79 6.53
N ASP A 611 -26.72 6.51 6.28
CA ASP A 611 -28.14 6.12 6.25
C ASP A 611 -28.70 5.64 7.60
N LYS A 612 -27.88 5.52 8.66
CA LYS A 612 -28.33 4.94 9.95
C LYS A 612 -28.66 5.95 11.05
N VAL A 613 -28.19 7.19 10.98
CA VAL A 613 -28.53 8.22 11.97
C VAL A 613 -28.48 9.61 11.33
N GLY A 614 -29.55 9.89 10.58
CA GLY A 614 -29.91 11.22 10.08
C GLY A 614 -31.36 11.53 10.44
N ARG A 615 -31.71 11.39 11.72
CA ARG A 615 -32.93 11.93 12.35
C ARG A 615 -32.59 12.42 13.74
#